data_AF-F7QTI1-F1
#
_entry.id   AF-F7QTI1-F1
#
_cell.length_a   1.000
_cell.length_b   1.000
_cell.length_c   1.000
_cell.angle_alpha   90.00
_cell.angle_beta   90.00
_cell.angle_gamma   90.00
#
_symmetry.space_group_name_H-M   'P 1'
#
loop_
_entity.id
_entity.type
_entity.pdbx_description
1 polymer ?
#
loop_
_entity_poly.entity_id
_entity_poly.type
_entity_poly.pdbx_seq_one_letter_code
_entity_poly.pdbx_strand_id
1 'polypeptide(L)'
;MILAAWMAKKLGDWLKKVLPSYLQMIFNPLITVLVVSTITLVVTGPIIQGVANGIADFINWLVHSSGWVGGLVIGGFYQLLVIFGLHWGVVPLVAQQIAGSGESALNAIISVTMVSQGAAVLAVAIKSKKNDMKSLGIAAAISAFCGVTEPAIYGINLRYRKVFISGLIGSAVGGFVTGLMHGSMFGFTGSLIGFSSFFDLKHPSDLNSFYAFLISSALALVVSFVVTWVWGYSDDMAMGKKIEKKKRPGTV
;
A
#
# COMPACT_ATOMS: atom_id res chain seq x y z
N MET A 1 -12.93 -7.55 -2.59
CA MET A 1 -13.61 -6.82 -1.49
C MET A 1 -15.03 -6.38 -1.84
N ILE A 2 -15.26 -5.68 -2.96
CA ILE A 2 -16.62 -5.25 -3.36
C ILE A 2 -17.58 -6.44 -3.60
N LEU A 3 -17.11 -7.49 -4.31
CA LEU A 3 -17.87 -8.73 -4.52
C LEU A 3 -18.21 -9.44 -3.19
N ALA A 4 -17.23 -9.56 -2.30
CA ALA A 4 -17.40 -10.18 -0.99
C ALA A 4 -18.42 -9.42 -0.12
N ALA A 5 -18.41 -8.09 -0.13
CA ALA A 5 -19.38 -7.27 0.60
C ALA A 5 -20.81 -7.45 0.06
N TRP A 6 -20.97 -7.52 -1.26
CA TRP A 6 -22.26 -7.81 -1.89
C TRP A 6 -22.77 -9.22 -1.56
N MET A 7 -21.89 -10.22 -1.62
CA MET A 7 -22.23 -11.61 -1.25
C MET A 7 -22.60 -11.73 0.22
N ALA A 8 -21.85 -11.09 1.12
CA ALA A 8 -22.13 -11.07 2.55
C ALA A 8 -23.49 -10.46 2.86
N LYS A 9 -23.85 -9.36 2.19
CA LYS A 9 -25.18 -8.77 2.31
C LYS A 9 -26.27 -9.76 1.88
N LYS A 10 -26.14 -10.33 0.68
CA LYS A 10 -27.16 -11.23 0.11
C LYS A 10 -27.34 -12.51 0.93
N LEU A 11 -26.24 -13.09 1.41
CA LEU A 11 -26.25 -14.29 2.24
C LEU A 11 -26.81 -13.99 3.64
N GLY A 12 -26.43 -12.86 4.25
CA GLY A 12 -26.94 -12.44 5.54
C GLY A 12 -28.45 -12.16 5.53
N ASP A 13 -28.97 -11.56 4.47
CA ASP A 13 -30.42 -11.33 4.29
C ASP A 13 -31.20 -12.64 4.10
N TRP A 14 -30.57 -13.66 3.49
CA TRP A 14 -31.16 -15.00 3.35
C TRP A 14 -31.15 -15.78 4.67
N LEU A 15 -30.03 -15.76 5.41
CA LEU A 15 -29.89 -16.39 6.73
C LEU A 15 -30.90 -15.85 7.74
N LYS A 16 -31.23 -14.55 7.70
CA LYS A 16 -32.30 -13.96 8.54
C LYS A 16 -33.69 -14.52 8.25
N LYS A 17 -33.94 -15.05 7.05
CA LYS A 17 -35.23 -15.66 6.68
C LYS A 17 -35.33 -17.14 7.07
N VAL A 18 -34.19 -17.82 7.17
CA VAL A 18 -34.13 -19.27 7.43
C VAL A 18 -33.88 -19.58 8.90
N LEU A 19 -33.08 -18.76 9.59
CA LEU A 19 -32.71 -19.00 10.99
C LEU A 19 -33.73 -18.38 11.96
N PRO A 20 -34.11 -19.09 13.04
CA PRO A 20 -34.85 -18.52 14.17
C PRO A 20 -34.08 -17.38 14.85
N SER A 21 -34.81 -16.37 15.35
CA SER A 21 -34.26 -15.11 15.87
C SER A 21 -33.16 -15.27 16.94
N TYR A 22 -33.25 -16.29 17.78
CA TYR A 22 -32.27 -16.58 18.83
C TYR A 22 -30.95 -17.19 18.32
N LEU A 23 -30.93 -17.83 17.15
CA LEU A 23 -29.72 -18.38 16.53
C LEU A 23 -29.00 -17.37 15.63
N GLN A 24 -29.71 -16.33 15.18
CA GLN A 24 -29.17 -15.34 14.25
C GLN A 24 -27.96 -14.58 14.82
N MET A 25 -27.90 -14.36 16.13
CA MET A 25 -26.80 -13.59 16.75
C MET A 25 -25.44 -14.30 16.64
N ILE A 26 -25.44 -15.64 16.58
CA ILE A 26 -24.22 -16.46 16.53
C ILE A 26 -23.99 -17.00 15.11
N PHE A 27 -25.00 -17.64 14.54
CA PHE A 27 -24.84 -18.38 13.28
C PHE A 27 -24.84 -17.48 12.04
N ASN A 28 -25.52 -16.34 12.09
CA ASN A 28 -25.55 -15.44 10.93
C ASN A 28 -24.14 -14.88 10.60
N PRO A 29 -23.40 -14.25 11.52
CA PRO A 29 -22.05 -13.78 11.22
C PRO A 29 -21.09 -14.95 10.94
N LEU A 30 -21.21 -16.08 11.65
CA LEU A 30 -20.32 -17.23 11.46
C LEU A 30 -20.47 -17.87 10.06
N ILE A 31 -21.69 -18.19 9.65
CA ILE A 31 -21.97 -18.79 8.33
C ILE A 31 -21.65 -17.79 7.23
N THR A 32 -22.01 -16.51 7.42
CA THR A 32 -21.72 -15.47 6.43
C THR A 32 -20.23 -15.34 6.20
N VAL A 33 -19.42 -15.25 7.26
CA VAL A 33 -17.96 -15.15 7.14
C VAL A 33 -17.40 -16.41 6.51
N LEU A 34 -17.77 -17.61 6.97
CA LEU A 34 -17.22 -18.87 6.48
C LEU A 34 -17.52 -19.10 5.00
N VAL A 35 -18.75 -18.90 4.57
CA VAL A 35 -19.16 -19.12 3.18
C VAL A 35 -18.61 -18.04 2.26
N VAL A 36 -18.69 -16.77 2.65
CA VAL A 36 -18.19 -15.66 1.81
C VAL A 36 -16.68 -15.71 1.71
N SER A 37 -15.95 -15.98 2.80
CA SER A 37 -14.49 -16.10 2.75
C SER A 37 -14.06 -17.28 1.89
N THR A 38 -14.68 -18.46 2.05
CA THR A 38 -14.39 -19.64 1.25
C THR A 38 -14.65 -19.40 -0.24
N ILE A 39 -15.82 -18.87 -0.62
CA ILE A 39 -16.12 -18.59 -2.03
C ILE A 39 -15.22 -17.48 -2.57
N THR A 40 -14.93 -16.45 -1.78
CA THR A 40 -14.01 -15.39 -2.19
C THR A 40 -12.62 -15.95 -2.43
N LEU A 41 -12.11 -16.85 -1.59
CA LEU A 41 -10.81 -17.50 -1.78
C LEU A 41 -10.82 -18.47 -2.97
N VAL A 42 -11.87 -19.27 -3.15
CA VAL A 42 -11.95 -20.26 -4.25
C VAL A 42 -12.17 -19.61 -5.61
N VAL A 43 -12.92 -18.51 -5.68
CA VAL A 43 -13.24 -17.83 -6.96
C VAL A 43 -12.24 -16.70 -7.24
N THR A 44 -12.02 -15.84 -6.25
CA THR A 44 -11.12 -14.69 -6.42
C THR A 44 -9.66 -15.13 -6.33
N GLY A 45 -9.34 -16.18 -5.56
CA GLY A 45 -8.00 -16.72 -5.43
C GLY A 45 -7.37 -17.06 -6.79
N PRO A 46 -7.92 -17.97 -7.61
CA PRO A 46 -7.32 -18.32 -8.91
C PRO A 46 -7.33 -17.17 -9.92
N ILE A 47 -8.33 -16.28 -9.90
CA ILE A 47 -8.36 -15.10 -10.78
C ILE A 47 -7.24 -14.13 -10.39
N ILE A 48 -7.11 -13.84 -9.10
CA ILE A 48 -6.02 -13.04 -8.55
C ILE A 48 -4.71 -13.74 -8.89
N GLN A 49 -4.55 -15.01 -8.57
CA GLN A 49 -3.37 -15.82 -8.85
C GLN A 49 -2.99 -15.74 -10.34
N GLY A 50 -3.95 -15.78 -11.27
CA GLY A 50 -3.66 -15.63 -12.70
C GLY A 50 -3.15 -14.24 -13.08
N VAL A 51 -3.81 -13.17 -12.61
CA VAL A 51 -3.36 -11.77 -12.82
C VAL A 51 -2.01 -11.55 -12.15
N ALA A 52 -1.84 -12.11 -10.97
CA ALA A 52 -0.71 -11.97 -10.08
C ALA A 52 0.50 -12.75 -10.63
N ASN A 53 0.30 -13.96 -11.16
CA ASN A 53 1.30 -14.70 -11.92
C ASN A 53 1.66 -13.95 -13.20
N GLY A 54 0.69 -13.37 -13.92
CA GLY A 54 0.98 -12.52 -15.09
C GLY A 54 1.81 -11.28 -14.73
N ILE A 55 1.56 -10.67 -13.57
CA ILE A 55 2.39 -9.60 -13.02
C ILE A 55 3.77 -10.15 -12.63
N ALA A 56 3.85 -11.29 -11.94
CA ALA A 56 5.12 -11.88 -11.54
C ALA A 56 5.97 -12.29 -12.75
N ASP A 57 5.37 -12.86 -13.80
CA ASP A 57 6.00 -13.20 -15.06
C ASP A 57 6.44 -11.96 -15.83
N PHE A 58 5.60 -10.91 -15.84
CA PHE A 58 5.97 -9.60 -16.38
C PHE A 58 7.15 -9.00 -15.63
N ILE A 59 7.17 -9.10 -14.30
CA ILE A 59 8.26 -8.63 -13.43
C ILE A 59 9.52 -9.47 -13.68
N ASN A 60 9.43 -10.79 -13.71
CA ASN A 60 10.55 -11.69 -13.98
C ASN A 60 11.13 -11.44 -15.38
N TRP A 61 10.28 -11.24 -16.39
CA TRP A 61 10.69 -10.86 -17.73
C TRP A 61 11.37 -9.49 -17.75
N LEU A 62 10.84 -8.52 -17.01
CA LEU A 62 11.45 -7.20 -16.85
C LEU A 62 12.78 -7.26 -16.10
N VAL A 63 12.91 -8.11 -15.09
CA VAL A 63 14.14 -8.28 -14.32
C VAL A 63 15.20 -8.98 -15.17
N HIS A 64 14.83 -9.98 -15.98
CA HIS A 64 15.73 -10.63 -16.92
C HIS A 64 16.14 -9.74 -18.11
N SER A 65 15.26 -8.86 -18.58
CA SER A 65 15.61 -7.90 -19.65
C SER A 65 16.40 -6.72 -19.11
N SER A 66 16.00 -6.17 -17.94
CA SER A 66 16.67 -5.07 -17.25
C SER A 66 16.07 -4.77 -15.85
N GLY A 67 16.67 -5.30 -14.77
CA GLY A 67 16.23 -5.17 -13.36
C GLY A 67 15.71 -3.79 -12.91
N TRP A 68 16.26 -2.73 -13.46
CA TRP A 68 15.91 -1.35 -13.11
C TRP A 68 14.58 -0.86 -13.68
N VAL A 69 14.17 -1.33 -14.86
CA VAL A 69 12.89 -0.93 -15.47
C VAL A 69 11.74 -1.56 -14.69
N GLY A 70 11.90 -2.82 -14.26
CA GLY A 70 10.91 -3.51 -13.44
C GLY A 70 10.68 -2.80 -12.11
N GLY A 71 11.78 -2.45 -11.44
CA GLY A 71 11.77 -1.65 -10.22
C GLY A 71 11.04 -0.31 -10.37
N LEU A 72 11.30 0.42 -11.45
CA LEU A 72 10.70 1.73 -11.71
C LEU A 72 9.18 1.62 -11.90
N VAL A 73 8.72 0.67 -12.73
CA VAL A 73 7.30 0.51 -13.05
C VAL A 73 6.53 0.03 -11.82
N ILE A 74 7.01 -1.01 -11.13
CA ILE A 74 6.33 -1.53 -9.93
C ILE A 74 6.30 -0.47 -8.84
N GLY A 75 7.43 0.19 -8.57
CA GLY A 75 7.54 1.24 -7.58
C GLY A 75 6.58 2.41 -7.86
N GLY A 76 6.47 2.82 -9.13
CA GLY A 76 5.61 3.93 -9.55
C GLY A 76 4.11 3.60 -9.57
N PHE A 77 3.73 2.35 -9.84
CA PHE A 77 2.31 1.97 -10.00
C PHE A 77 1.71 1.27 -8.77
N TYR A 78 2.51 0.67 -7.89
CA TYR A 78 1.99 -0.10 -6.75
C TYR A 78 1.02 0.70 -5.88
N GLN A 79 1.32 1.97 -5.62
CA GLN A 79 0.42 2.78 -4.79
C GLN A 79 -0.94 3.08 -5.44
N LEU A 80 -1.04 3.00 -6.78
CA LEU A 80 -2.34 3.04 -7.46
C LEU A 80 -3.17 1.78 -7.15
N LEU A 81 -2.52 0.61 -7.12
CA LEU A 81 -3.18 -0.65 -6.72
C LEU A 81 -3.64 -0.58 -5.26
N VAL A 82 -2.91 0.12 -4.39
CA VAL A 82 -3.31 0.33 -2.99
C VAL A 82 -4.63 1.09 -2.90
N ILE A 83 -4.82 2.13 -3.71
CA ILE A 83 -6.07 2.92 -3.74
C ILE A 83 -7.27 2.05 -4.15
N PHE A 84 -7.09 1.18 -5.14
CA PHE A 84 -8.16 0.29 -5.60
C PHE A 84 -8.30 -0.99 -4.75
N GLY A 85 -7.47 -1.16 -3.72
CA GLY A 85 -7.44 -2.37 -2.89
C GLY A 85 -6.96 -3.63 -3.62
N LEU A 86 -6.41 -3.49 -4.83
CA LEU A 86 -5.89 -4.58 -5.65
C LEU A 86 -4.58 -5.14 -5.09
N HIS A 87 -3.89 -4.38 -4.23
CA HIS A 87 -2.66 -4.80 -3.57
C HIS A 87 -2.83 -6.07 -2.71
N TRP A 88 -4.03 -6.33 -2.17
CA TRP A 88 -4.33 -7.58 -1.47
C TRP A 88 -4.23 -8.82 -2.36
N GLY A 89 -4.29 -8.67 -3.68
CA GLY A 89 -3.99 -9.74 -4.62
C GLY A 89 -2.49 -9.97 -4.85
N VAL A 90 -1.66 -8.97 -4.58
CA VAL A 90 -0.19 -9.04 -4.69
C VAL A 90 0.42 -9.68 -3.45
N VAL A 91 -0.18 -9.49 -2.28
CA VAL A 91 0.31 -10.00 -0.99
C VAL A 91 0.49 -11.54 -0.98
N PRO A 92 -0.46 -12.36 -1.47
CA PRO A 92 -0.26 -13.81 -1.57
C PRO A 92 0.91 -14.23 -2.47
N LEU A 93 1.21 -13.47 -3.54
CA LEU A 93 2.39 -13.75 -4.37
C LEU A 93 3.69 -13.54 -3.59
N VAL A 94 3.76 -12.45 -2.84
CA VAL A 94 4.92 -12.16 -1.99
C VAL A 94 5.13 -13.31 -1.01
N ALA A 95 4.05 -13.77 -0.37
CA ALA A 95 4.10 -14.94 0.50
C ALA A 95 4.58 -16.20 -0.25
N GLN A 96 4.10 -16.42 -1.49
CA GLN A 96 4.52 -17.55 -2.31
C GLN A 96 6.00 -17.47 -2.74
N GLN A 97 6.50 -16.29 -3.10
CA GLN A 97 7.92 -16.07 -3.42
C GLN A 97 8.79 -16.37 -2.20
N ILE A 98 8.45 -15.81 -1.03
CA ILE A 98 9.19 -16.09 0.20
C ILE A 98 9.13 -17.59 0.55
N ALA A 99 7.98 -18.26 0.37
CA ALA A 99 7.86 -19.69 0.63
C ALA A 99 8.62 -20.57 -0.37
N GLY A 100 8.69 -20.15 -1.64
CA GLY A 100 9.32 -20.91 -2.73
C GLY A 100 10.82 -20.67 -2.87
N SER A 101 11.23 -19.41 -3.05
CA SER A 101 12.62 -18.99 -3.24
C SER A 101 13.31 -18.58 -1.93
N GLY A 102 12.58 -18.37 -0.83
CA GLY A 102 13.13 -17.86 0.43
C GLY A 102 13.28 -16.34 0.46
N GLU A 103 12.99 -15.66 -0.65
CA GLU A 103 13.14 -14.21 -0.82
C GLU A 103 12.11 -13.66 -1.82
N SER A 104 11.86 -12.34 -1.74
CA SER A 104 10.99 -11.61 -2.66
C SER A 104 11.56 -10.23 -3.00
N ALA A 105 12.00 -10.08 -4.25
CA ALA A 105 12.37 -8.78 -4.83
C ALA A 105 11.15 -7.85 -4.97
N LEU A 106 9.95 -8.42 -5.18
CA LEU A 106 8.71 -7.66 -5.23
C LEU A 106 8.41 -6.99 -3.89
N ASN A 107 8.57 -7.71 -2.77
CA ASN A 107 8.36 -7.15 -1.44
C ASN A 107 9.37 -6.05 -1.11
N ALA A 108 10.62 -6.21 -1.56
CA ALA A 108 11.66 -5.20 -1.41
C ALA A 108 11.25 -3.86 -2.07
N ILE A 109 10.74 -3.90 -3.30
CA ILE A 109 10.27 -2.70 -4.02
C ILE A 109 9.04 -2.09 -3.33
N ILE A 110 8.06 -2.93 -2.96
CA ILE A 110 6.83 -2.51 -2.27
C ILE A 110 7.15 -1.76 -0.97
N SER A 111 8.09 -2.28 -0.19
CA SER A 111 8.54 -1.68 1.07
C SER A 111 8.93 -0.21 0.90
N VAL A 112 9.72 0.10 -0.14
CA VAL A 112 10.22 1.45 -0.43
C VAL A 112 9.09 2.40 -0.84
N THR A 113 8.04 1.89 -1.51
CA THR A 113 6.89 2.71 -1.90
C THR A 113 6.15 3.29 -0.70
N MET A 114 6.10 2.54 0.42
CA MET A 114 5.46 2.99 1.66
C MET A 114 6.25 4.14 2.29
N VAL A 115 7.58 4.04 2.30
CA VAL A 115 8.49 5.09 2.78
C VAL A 115 8.32 6.37 1.96
N SER A 116 8.28 6.26 0.64
CA SER A 116 8.06 7.40 -0.25
C SER A 116 6.75 8.14 0.04
N GLN A 117 5.66 7.41 0.27
CA GLN A 117 4.35 8.02 0.54
C GLN A 117 4.30 8.68 1.91
N GLY A 118 4.97 8.10 2.91
CA GLY A 118 5.20 8.74 4.21
C GLY A 118 6.00 10.03 4.09
N ALA A 119 7.05 10.03 3.27
CA ALA A 119 7.89 11.20 3.02
C ALA A 119 7.13 12.36 2.33
N ALA A 120 6.24 12.03 1.38
CA ALA A 120 5.37 13.02 0.74
C ALA A 120 4.48 13.72 1.78
N VAL A 121 3.83 12.94 2.64
CA VAL A 121 2.98 13.48 3.71
C VAL A 121 3.80 14.27 4.74
N LEU A 122 5.00 13.79 5.08
CA LEU A 122 5.89 14.49 5.99
C LEU A 122 6.26 15.88 5.44
N ALA A 123 6.53 16.00 4.14
CA ALA A 123 6.77 17.29 3.49
C ALA A 123 5.56 18.24 3.63
N VAL A 124 4.34 17.73 3.47
CA VAL A 124 3.11 18.51 3.71
C VAL A 124 3.02 18.95 5.17
N ALA A 125 3.31 18.05 6.11
CA ALA A 125 3.23 18.31 7.54
C ALA A 125 4.19 19.41 7.98
N ILE A 126 5.41 19.43 7.43
CA ILE A 126 6.41 20.45 7.73
C ILE A 126 6.09 21.77 7.01
N LYS A 127 5.63 21.72 5.75
CA LYS A 127 5.37 22.92 4.93
C LYS A 127 4.08 23.65 5.32
N SER A 128 3.07 22.95 5.81
CA SER A 128 1.76 23.52 6.17
C SER A 128 1.85 24.54 7.30
N LYS A 129 1.10 25.65 7.20
CA LYS A 129 0.95 26.61 8.31
C LYS A 129 -0.17 26.23 9.29
N LYS A 130 -1.05 25.31 8.90
CA LYS A 130 -2.25 24.92 9.69
C LYS A 130 -1.91 23.78 10.66
N ASN A 131 -2.12 23.99 11.97
CA ASN A 131 -1.81 23.01 13.02
C ASN A 131 -2.51 21.66 12.81
N ASP A 132 -3.77 21.65 12.35
CA ASP A 132 -4.51 20.42 12.07
C ASP A 132 -3.83 19.56 11.00
N MET A 133 -3.34 20.21 9.93
CA MET A 133 -2.62 19.52 8.85
C MET A 133 -1.24 19.04 9.28
N LYS A 134 -0.56 19.77 10.19
CA LYS A 134 0.72 19.32 10.76
C LYS A 134 0.55 18.06 11.59
N SER A 135 -0.40 18.07 12.53
CA SER A 135 -0.67 16.94 13.42
C SER A 135 -1.12 15.70 12.62
N LEU A 136 -2.06 15.88 11.69
CA LEU A 136 -2.51 14.81 10.80
C LEU A 136 -1.36 14.26 9.95
N GLY A 137 -0.54 15.16 9.39
CA GLY A 137 0.58 14.79 8.53
C GLY A 137 1.67 14.01 9.25
N ILE A 138 2.06 14.42 10.45
CA ILE A 138 3.06 13.69 11.23
C ILE A 138 2.54 12.29 11.60
N ALA A 139 1.30 12.19 12.10
CA ALA A 139 0.72 10.90 12.47
C ALA A 139 0.59 9.95 11.26
N ALA A 140 0.16 10.48 10.11
CA ALA A 140 0.03 9.71 8.89
C ALA A 140 1.39 9.32 8.29
N ALA A 141 2.41 10.17 8.38
CA ALA A 141 3.78 9.84 7.96
C ALA A 141 4.39 8.72 8.82
N ILE A 142 4.23 8.79 10.15
CA ILE A 142 4.66 7.72 11.07
C ILE A 142 3.97 6.41 10.71
N SER A 143 2.65 6.43 10.51
CA SER A 143 1.88 5.26 10.08
C SER A 143 2.47 4.64 8.80
N ALA A 144 2.77 5.46 7.79
CA ALA A 144 3.34 5.00 6.53
C ALA A 144 4.74 4.39 6.72
N PHE A 145 5.58 4.97 7.59
CA PHE A 145 6.87 4.40 7.97
C PHE A 145 6.78 3.10 8.78
N CYS A 146 5.64 2.86 9.45
CA CYS A 146 5.30 1.57 10.05
C CYS A 146 4.72 0.56 9.05
N GLY A 147 4.54 0.93 7.78
CA GLY A 147 4.00 0.06 6.74
C GLY A 147 2.48 0.14 6.55
N VAL A 148 1.81 1.10 7.18
CA VAL A 148 0.38 1.35 7.02
C VAL A 148 0.18 2.68 6.30
N THR A 149 -0.11 2.61 4.99
CA THR A 149 -0.13 3.80 4.12
C THR A 149 -1.50 4.45 3.98
N GLU A 150 -2.57 3.82 4.47
CA GLU A 150 -3.94 4.28 4.33
C GLU A 150 -4.18 5.66 4.96
N PRO A 151 -3.69 5.97 6.18
CA PRO A 151 -3.83 7.32 6.74
C PRO A 151 -3.10 8.38 5.91
N ALA A 152 -1.96 8.04 5.30
CA ALA A 152 -1.20 8.92 4.43
C ALA A 152 -1.90 9.17 3.09
N ILE A 153 -2.32 8.09 2.41
CA ILE A 153 -3.00 8.16 1.11
C ILE A 153 -4.31 8.92 1.22
N TYR A 154 -5.21 8.44 2.08
CA TYR A 154 -6.57 8.96 2.15
C TYR A 154 -6.68 10.23 2.98
N GLY A 155 -5.81 10.41 3.98
CA GLY A 155 -5.80 11.62 4.80
C GLY A 155 -5.25 12.83 4.06
N ILE A 156 -4.18 12.66 3.29
CA ILE A 156 -3.43 13.80 2.71
C ILE A 156 -3.12 13.62 1.22
N ASN A 157 -2.52 12.50 0.78
CA ASN A 157 -1.98 12.43 -0.58
C ASN A 157 -3.08 12.54 -1.65
N LEU A 158 -4.22 11.86 -1.49
CA LEU A 158 -5.35 11.99 -2.43
C LEU A 158 -6.07 13.31 -2.30
N ARG A 159 -6.09 13.92 -1.10
CA ARG A 159 -6.64 15.26 -0.90
C ARG A 159 -5.89 16.31 -1.72
N TYR A 160 -4.60 16.10 -1.95
CA TYR A 160 -3.76 16.93 -2.81
C TYR A 160 -3.11 16.07 -3.89
N ARG A 161 -3.78 15.87 -5.02
CA ARG A 161 -3.31 14.98 -6.12
C ARG A 161 -1.82 15.12 -6.48
N LYS A 162 -1.27 16.34 -6.42
CA LYS A 162 0.16 16.59 -6.67
C LYS A 162 1.08 15.97 -5.62
N VAL A 163 0.67 15.93 -4.34
CA VAL A 163 1.38 15.23 -3.27
C VAL A 163 1.40 13.72 -3.53
N PHE A 164 0.27 13.14 -3.94
CA PHE A 164 0.24 11.72 -4.32
C PHE A 164 1.21 11.41 -5.47
N ILE A 165 1.20 12.22 -6.53
CA ILE A 165 2.11 12.06 -7.68
C ILE A 165 3.57 12.23 -7.24
N SER A 166 3.87 13.16 -6.34
CA SER A 166 5.22 13.35 -5.79
C SER A 166 5.71 12.08 -5.06
N GLY A 167 4.82 11.46 -4.28
CA GLY A 167 5.06 10.14 -3.69
C GLY A 167 5.27 9.04 -4.72
N LEU A 168 4.51 9.00 -5.81
CA LEU A 168 4.72 8.01 -6.88
C LEU A 168 6.10 8.16 -7.54
N ILE A 169 6.54 9.39 -7.77
CA ILE A 169 7.86 9.68 -8.36
C ILE A 169 8.97 9.19 -7.43
N GLY A 170 8.88 9.49 -6.13
CA GLY A 170 9.83 8.96 -5.16
C GLY A 170 9.80 7.43 -5.08
N SER A 171 8.61 6.81 -5.18
CA SER A 171 8.48 5.35 -5.17
C SER A 171 9.08 4.71 -6.42
N ALA A 172 8.95 5.34 -7.59
CA ALA A 172 9.54 4.89 -8.83
C ALA A 172 11.08 4.96 -8.77
N VAL A 173 11.65 6.04 -8.23
CA VAL A 173 13.11 6.15 -8.04
C VAL A 173 13.61 5.14 -7.03
N GLY A 174 12.92 4.97 -5.90
CA GLY A 174 13.24 3.96 -4.91
C GLY A 174 13.22 2.54 -5.49
N GLY A 175 12.14 2.19 -6.19
CA GLY A 175 12.00 0.90 -6.85
C GLY A 175 13.07 0.68 -7.93
N PHE A 176 13.40 1.70 -8.73
CA PHE A 176 14.48 1.67 -9.72
C PHE A 176 15.83 1.30 -9.07
N VAL A 177 16.18 1.92 -7.95
CA VAL A 177 17.43 1.64 -7.24
C VAL A 177 17.43 0.25 -6.60
N THR A 178 16.32 -0.17 -5.98
CA THR A 178 16.18 -1.53 -5.47
C THR A 178 16.32 -2.57 -6.59
N GLY A 179 15.75 -2.31 -7.77
CA GLY A 179 15.90 -3.16 -8.95
C GLY A 179 17.31 -3.17 -9.54
N LEU A 180 18.01 -2.04 -9.54
CA LEU A 180 19.41 -1.93 -9.99
C LEU A 180 20.38 -2.72 -9.10
N MET A 181 20.18 -2.65 -7.79
CA MET A 181 21.03 -3.32 -6.82
C MET A 181 20.65 -4.79 -6.60
N HIS A 182 19.62 -5.28 -7.30
CA HIS A 182 19.06 -6.62 -7.12
C HIS A 182 18.67 -6.87 -5.64
N GLY A 183 18.12 -5.86 -4.97
CA GLY A 183 17.73 -5.94 -3.57
C GLY A 183 16.51 -6.85 -3.38
N SER A 184 16.67 -7.86 -2.54
CA SER A 184 15.63 -8.81 -2.17
C SER A 184 15.27 -8.69 -0.70
N MET A 185 14.06 -9.13 -0.34
CA MET A 185 13.58 -9.12 1.03
C MET A 185 13.21 -10.54 1.46
N PHE A 186 13.72 -10.98 2.60
CA PHE A 186 13.60 -12.34 3.14
C PHE A 186 12.44 -12.47 4.14
N GLY A 187 12.02 -11.35 4.72
CA GLY A 187 10.85 -11.27 5.59
C GLY A 187 9.62 -10.66 4.92
N PHE A 188 8.51 -10.66 5.65
CA PHE A 188 7.22 -10.16 5.17
C PHE A 188 6.92 -8.71 5.62
N THR A 189 7.60 -8.22 6.66
CA THR A 189 7.33 -6.91 7.27
C THR A 189 8.00 -5.80 6.48
N GLY A 190 7.24 -4.97 5.75
CA GLY A 190 7.76 -3.87 4.92
C GLY A 190 7.95 -2.53 5.64
N SER A 191 8.25 -1.48 4.86
CA SER A 191 8.54 -0.11 5.29
C SER A 191 9.79 0.02 6.18
N LEU A 192 9.99 1.18 6.84
CA LEU A 192 11.19 1.47 7.64
C LEU A 192 11.35 0.52 8.83
N ILE A 193 10.25 0.14 9.49
CA ILE A 193 10.26 -0.85 10.58
C ILE A 193 10.66 -2.24 10.08
N GLY A 194 10.42 -2.50 8.80
CA GLY A 194 10.76 -3.74 8.11
C GLY A 194 12.24 -3.97 7.83
N PHE A 195 13.15 -3.11 8.29
CA PHE A 195 14.58 -3.19 7.96
C PHE A 195 15.21 -4.56 8.29
N SER A 196 14.72 -5.23 9.34
CA SER A 196 15.19 -6.56 9.74
C SER A 196 14.90 -7.64 8.68
N SER A 197 13.89 -7.43 7.83
CA SER A 197 13.49 -8.36 6.78
C SER A 197 14.42 -8.34 5.56
N PHE A 198 15.41 -7.44 5.52
CA PHE A 198 16.42 -7.37 4.46
C PHE A 198 17.72 -8.11 4.81
N PHE A 199 17.83 -8.64 6.03
CA PHE A 199 18.95 -9.52 6.40
C PHE A 199 18.67 -10.95 5.93
N ASP A 200 19.61 -11.52 5.19
CA ASP A 200 19.56 -12.95 4.86
C ASP A 200 19.97 -13.77 6.09
N LEU A 201 19.06 -14.59 6.61
CA LEU A 201 19.35 -15.50 7.71
C LEU A 201 20.27 -16.67 7.28
N LYS A 202 20.32 -17.00 6.00
CA LYS A 202 21.16 -18.07 5.45
C LYS A 202 22.59 -17.59 5.21
N HIS A 203 22.77 -16.33 4.80
CA HIS A 203 24.08 -15.71 4.60
C HIS A 203 24.17 -14.36 5.33
N PRO A 204 24.38 -14.35 6.66
CA PRO A 204 24.35 -13.13 7.47
C PRO A 204 25.43 -12.09 7.09
N SER A 205 26.46 -12.52 6.36
CA SER A 205 27.54 -11.66 5.88
C SER A 205 27.19 -10.92 4.57
N ASP A 206 26.14 -11.32 3.86
CA ASP A 206 25.69 -10.62 2.66
C ASP A 206 24.74 -9.48 3.04
N LEU A 207 25.26 -8.26 2.96
CA LEU A 207 24.53 -7.04 3.30
C LEU A 207 24.02 -6.30 2.06
N ASN A 208 24.13 -6.87 0.86
CA ASN A 208 23.75 -6.18 -0.37
C ASN A 208 22.29 -5.73 -0.36
N SER A 209 21.36 -6.63 -0.01
CA SER A 209 19.93 -6.31 0.11
C SER A 209 19.63 -5.24 1.16
N PHE A 210 20.37 -5.22 2.26
CA PHE A 210 20.24 -4.20 3.30
C PHE A 210 20.74 -2.83 2.83
N TYR A 211 21.88 -2.77 2.14
CA TYR A 211 22.36 -1.53 1.53
C TYR A 211 21.43 -1.04 0.42
N ALA A 212 20.89 -1.94 -0.39
CA ALA A 212 19.91 -1.63 -1.41
C ALA A 212 18.67 -0.97 -0.79
N PHE A 213 18.17 -1.51 0.33
CA PHE A 213 17.05 -0.93 1.08
C PHE A 213 17.37 0.45 1.65
N LEU A 214 18.55 0.63 2.27
CA LEU A 214 18.92 1.92 2.86
C LEU A 214 19.03 3.01 1.79
N ILE A 215 19.74 2.72 0.69
CA ILE A 215 19.96 3.69 -0.39
C ILE A 215 18.64 3.98 -1.11
N SER A 216 17.84 2.96 -1.43
CA SER A 216 16.56 3.15 -2.11
C SER A 216 15.56 3.90 -1.25
N SER A 217 15.46 3.59 0.04
CA SER A 217 14.56 4.26 0.98
C SER A 217 14.98 5.71 1.23
N ALA A 218 16.29 5.97 1.36
CA ALA A 218 16.80 7.33 1.48
C ALA A 218 16.50 8.16 0.23
N LEU A 219 16.76 7.61 -0.96
CA LEU A 219 16.46 8.30 -2.22
C LEU A 219 14.96 8.52 -2.42
N ALA A 220 14.14 7.50 -2.16
CA ALA A 220 12.68 7.62 -2.24
C ALA A 220 12.15 8.69 -1.29
N LEU A 221 12.66 8.74 -0.06
CA LEU A 221 12.32 9.74 0.93
C LEU A 221 12.72 11.14 0.45
N VAL A 222 13.97 11.33 0.04
CA VAL A 222 14.48 12.64 -0.40
C VAL A 222 13.75 13.13 -1.65
N VAL A 223 13.59 12.30 -2.67
CA VAL A 223 12.91 12.67 -3.92
C VAL A 223 11.45 13.00 -3.65
N SER A 224 10.72 12.13 -2.94
CA SER A 224 9.32 12.37 -2.60
C SER A 224 9.14 13.65 -1.77
N PHE A 225 10.01 13.86 -0.79
CA PHE A 225 9.98 15.05 0.06
C PHE A 225 10.25 16.33 -0.75
N VAL A 226 11.31 16.37 -1.55
CA VAL A 226 11.72 17.54 -2.33
C VAL A 226 10.68 17.87 -3.41
N VAL A 227 10.21 16.88 -4.16
CA VAL A 227 9.18 17.09 -5.19
C VAL A 227 7.88 17.59 -4.55
N THR A 228 7.51 17.03 -3.39
CA THR A 228 6.33 17.50 -2.65
C THR A 228 6.52 18.93 -2.15
N TRP A 229 7.71 19.25 -1.65
CA TRP A 229 8.05 20.55 -1.10
C TRP A 229 8.03 21.64 -2.18
N VAL A 230 8.59 21.38 -3.36
CA VAL A 230 8.68 22.38 -4.43
C VAL A 230 7.34 22.51 -5.16
N TRP A 231 6.70 21.39 -5.51
CA TRP A 231 5.56 21.37 -6.43
C TRP A 231 4.28 20.76 -5.83
N GLY A 232 4.42 19.78 -4.94
CA GLY A 232 3.30 18.98 -4.44
C GLY A 232 2.30 19.72 -3.56
N TYR A 233 2.74 20.70 -2.76
CA TYR A 233 1.89 21.29 -1.73
C TYR A 233 1.98 22.82 -1.59
N SER A 234 0.83 23.46 -1.42
CA SER A 234 0.63 24.85 -1.00
C SER A 234 -0.67 24.92 -0.19
N ASP A 235 -0.73 25.80 0.81
CA ASP A 235 -1.87 25.97 1.71
C ASP A 235 -3.20 26.30 0.97
N ASP A 236 -3.10 26.81 -0.25
CA ASP A 236 -4.21 27.20 -1.12
C ASP A 236 -4.66 26.09 -2.09
N MET A 237 -3.89 25.00 -2.21
CA MET A 237 -4.14 23.92 -3.19
C MET A 237 -5.16 22.87 -2.73
N ALA A 238 -5.95 23.14 -1.70
CA ALA A 238 -6.96 22.19 -1.23
C ALA A 238 -7.97 21.90 -2.35
N MET A 239 -8.05 20.65 -2.82
CA MET A 239 -9.12 20.24 -3.73
C MET A 239 -10.46 20.39 -3.01
N GLY A 240 -11.33 21.21 -3.59
CA GLY A 240 -12.69 21.45 -3.13
C GLY A 240 -12.77 22.57 -2.10
N LYS A 241 -13.51 23.63 -2.45
CA LYS A 241 -14.18 24.49 -1.46
C LYS A 241 -14.73 23.58 -0.36
N LYS A 242 -14.48 23.92 0.92
CA LYS A 242 -15.25 23.36 2.03
C LYS A 242 -16.70 23.32 1.57
N ILE A 243 -17.30 22.12 1.45
CA ILE A 243 -18.76 22.05 1.36
C ILE A 243 -19.21 22.72 2.64
N GLU A 244 -19.76 23.93 2.52
CA GLU A 244 -20.31 24.64 3.65
C GLU A 244 -21.22 23.66 4.37
N LYS A 245 -21.00 23.47 5.69
CA LYS A 245 -21.95 22.72 6.49
C LYS A 245 -23.31 23.36 6.22
N LYS A 246 -24.20 22.65 5.51
CA LYS A 246 -25.58 23.09 5.34
C LYS A 246 -26.08 23.45 6.73
N LYS A 247 -26.33 24.73 7.00
CA LYS A 247 -27.02 25.16 8.22
C LYS A 247 -28.28 24.31 8.29
N ARG A 248 -28.49 23.61 9.41
CA ARG A 248 -29.74 22.89 9.65
C ARG A 248 -30.86 23.93 9.53
N PRO A 249 -31.86 23.74 8.64
CA PRO A 249 -33.03 24.60 8.67
C PRO A 249 -33.72 24.35 10.02
N GLY A 250 -33.61 25.30 10.96
CA GLY A 250 -34.24 25.21 12.28
C GLY A 250 -33.37 25.52 13.51
N THR A 251 -32.12 25.97 13.36
CA THR A 251 -31.48 26.72 14.47
C THR A 251 -31.81 28.19 14.30
N VAL A 252 -32.72 28.64 15.16
CA VAL A 252 -33.29 30.00 15.33
C VAL A 252 -32.23 31.08 15.27
#